data_AF-A0A0C3A718-F1
#
_entry.id   AF-A0A0C3A718-F1
#
_cell.length_a   1.000
_cell.length_b   1.000
_cell.length_c   1.000
_cell.angle_alpha   90.00
_cell.angle_beta   90.00
_cell.angle_gamma   90.00
#
_symmetry.space_group_name_H-M   'P 1'
#
loop_
_entity.id
_entity.type
_entity.pdbx_description
1 polymer ?
#
loop_
_entity_poly.entity_id
_entity_poly.type
_entity_poly.pdbx_seq_one_letter_code
_entity_poly.pdbx_strand_id
1 'polypeptide(L)'
;MAEREINVHYPFKSRAEWSLARFLVENFTQSQINKFLSLPWVSHLLTLSFNKNPSPGFRSAEELLHWINTLPPGPKWQSMILEVEGYKTVDPILLIWRDGLEVAESLFGDPIFGAHMRFDPLHINGASGREYGEWFSAMQAHKIQVGWFKNQPNYFN
;
A
#
# COMPACT_ATOMS: atom_id res chain seq x y z
N MET A 1 -16.20 -8.75 9.47
CA MET A 1 -15.58 -7.50 9.95
C MET A 1 -14.38 -7.77 10.89
N ALA A 2 -14.28 -8.90 11.59
CA ALA A 2 -13.23 -9.15 12.59
C ALA A 2 -11.80 -9.45 12.06
N GLU A 3 -11.63 -10.01 10.85
CA GLU A 3 -10.28 -10.41 10.37
C GLU A 3 -9.43 -9.25 9.81
N ARG A 4 -10.08 -8.18 9.32
CA ARG A 4 -9.40 -6.97 8.80
C ARG A 4 -8.73 -6.15 9.91
N GLU A 5 -9.27 -6.19 11.13
CA GLU A 5 -8.73 -5.44 12.28
C GLU A 5 -7.41 -6.01 12.81
N ILE A 6 -7.19 -7.32 12.61
CA ILE A 6 -6.02 -8.03 13.15
C ILE A 6 -4.93 -8.19 12.08
N ASN A 7 -5.33 -8.30 10.80
CA ASN A 7 -4.41 -8.55 9.71
C ASN A 7 -4.33 -7.37 8.72
N VAL A 8 -3.24 -6.62 8.89
CA VAL A 8 -2.72 -5.59 7.98
C VAL A 8 -2.77 -6.02 6.51
N HIS A 9 -2.50 -7.27 6.19
CA HIS A 9 -2.39 -7.71 4.81
C HIS A 9 -3.66 -8.37 4.26
N TYR A 10 -4.80 -8.30 4.96
CA TYR A 10 -6.06 -8.87 4.48
C TYR A 10 -6.39 -8.39 3.04
N PRO A 11 -6.83 -9.27 2.12
CA PRO A 11 -7.26 -10.66 2.31
C PRO A 11 -6.13 -11.70 2.37
N PHE A 12 -4.87 -11.27 2.24
CA PHE A 12 -3.71 -12.15 2.34
C PHE A 12 -3.39 -12.46 3.80
N LYS A 13 -3.00 -13.69 4.10
CA LYS A 13 -2.72 -14.19 5.45
C LYS A 13 -1.45 -13.59 6.06
N SER A 14 -0.54 -13.07 5.22
CA SER A 14 0.72 -12.49 5.68
C SER A 14 1.31 -11.49 4.68
N ARG A 15 2.27 -10.70 5.15
CA ARG A 15 3.10 -9.83 4.30
C ARG A 15 3.82 -10.60 3.18
N ALA A 16 4.28 -11.81 3.48
CA ALA A 16 4.99 -12.66 2.52
C ALA A 16 4.06 -13.10 1.38
N GLU A 17 2.84 -13.50 1.72
CA GLU A 17 1.81 -13.85 0.73
C GLU A 17 1.41 -12.65 -0.14
N TRP A 18 1.19 -11.48 0.48
CA TRP A 18 0.91 -10.24 -0.24
C TRP A 18 2.06 -9.85 -1.19
N SER A 19 3.32 -10.00 -0.75
CA SER A 19 4.48 -9.70 -1.59
C SER A 19 4.58 -10.62 -2.79
N LEU A 20 4.28 -11.91 -2.62
CA LEU A 20 4.23 -12.88 -3.72
C LEU A 20 3.10 -12.53 -4.69
N ALA A 21 1.90 -12.27 -4.17
CA ALA A 21 0.73 -11.85 -4.94
C ALA A 21 1.02 -10.61 -5.80
N ARG A 22 1.61 -9.57 -5.20
CA ARG A 22 2.01 -8.35 -5.90
C ARG A 22 3.01 -8.64 -7.01
N PHE A 23 4.07 -9.39 -6.71
CA PHE A 23 5.08 -9.76 -7.71
C PHE A 23 4.47 -10.52 -8.90
N LEU A 24 3.56 -11.46 -8.63
CA LEU A 24 2.89 -12.24 -9.68
C LEU A 24 2.03 -11.35 -10.59
N VAL A 25 1.27 -10.41 -10.04
CA VAL A 25 0.38 -9.54 -10.81
C VAL A 25 1.13 -8.48 -11.61
N GLU A 26 2.23 -7.95 -11.08
CA GLU A 26 3.03 -6.93 -11.76
C GLU A 26 3.88 -7.51 -12.91
N ASN A 27 4.29 -8.78 -12.82
CA ASN A 27 5.31 -9.35 -13.73
C ASN A 27 4.79 -10.45 -14.66
N PHE A 28 3.60 -11.02 -14.42
CA PHE A 28 3.10 -12.17 -15.18
C PHE A 28 1.67 -11.95 -15.70
N THR A 29 1.37 -12.58 -16.83
CA THR A 29 -0.01 -12.69 -17.32
C THR A 29 -0.80 -13.74 -16.53
N GLN A 30 -2.13 -13.68 -16.57
CA GLN A 30 -2.98 -14.66 -15.86
C GLN A 30 -2.64 -16.12 -16.20
N SER A 31 -2.33 -16.42 -17.46
CA SER A 31 -1.94 -17.76 -17.88
C SER A 31 -0.57 -18.19 -17.33
N GLN A 32 0.38 -17.26 -17.25
CA GLN A 32 1.69 -17.49 -16.64
C GLN A 32 1.58 -17.69 -15.13
N ILE A 33 0.72 -16.92 -14.44
CA ILE A 33 0.43 -17.10 -13.01
C ILE A 33 -0.17 -18.48 -12.76
N ASN A 34 -1.17 -18.88 -13.53
CA ASN A 34 -1.78 -20.22 -13.41
C ASN A 34 -0.76 -21.34 -13.66
N LYS A 35 0.14 -21.16 -14.63
CA LYS A 35 1.23 -22.10 -14.91
C LYS A 35 2.26 -22.16 -13.77
N PHE A 36 2.57 -21.02 -13.16
CA PHE A 36 3.46 -20.95 -12.00
C PHE A 36 2.86 -21.67 -10.80
N LEU A 37 1.58 -21.40 -10.49
CA LEU A 37 0.86 -22.01 -9.38
C LEU A 37 0.66 -23.53 -9.58
N SER A 38 0.59 -24.00 -10.83
CA SER A 38 0.47 -25.43 -11.13
C SER A 38 1.78 -26.22 -11.09
N LEU A 39 2.94 -25.55 -10.94
CA LEU A 39 4.22 -26.25 -10.82
C LEU A 39 4.19 -27.18 -9.60
N PRO A 40 4.57 -28.46 -9.73
CA PRO A 40 4.54 -29.41 -8.61
C PRO A 40 5.33 -28.95 -7.41
N TRP A 41 6.48 -28.29 -7.61
CA TRP A 41 7.27 -27.71 -6.53
C TRP A 41 6.54 -26.56 -5.83
N VAL A 42 5.90 -25.66 -6.58
CA VAL A 42 5.12 -24.56 -6.02
C VAL A 42 3.93 -25.12 -5.28
N SER A 43 3.08 -25.91 -5.94
CA SER A 43 1.93 -26.60 -5.35
C SER A 43 2.30 -27.37 -4.07
N HIS A 44 3.44 -28.08 -4.09
CA HIS A 44 3.96 -28.78 -2.92
C HIS A 44 4.39 -27.81 -1.83
N LEU A 45 5.11 -26.71 -2.11
CA LEU A 45 5.42 -25.67 -1.11
C LEU A 45 4.15 -25.00 -0.55
N LEU A 46 3.14 -24.78 -1.38
CA LEU A 46 1.84 -24.24 -0.95
C LEU A 46 1.13 -25.24 -0.04
N THR A 47 1.27 -26.55 -0.28
CA THR A 47 0.61 -27.62 0.48
C THR A 47 1.42 -28.09 1.70
N LEU A 48 2.76 -27.96 1.66
CA LEU A 48 3.72 -28.43 2.65
C LEU A 48 3.95 -27.45 3.80
N SER A 49 3.11 -26.45 3.99
CA SER A 49 3.09 -25.67 5.23
C SER A 49 2.52 -26.53 6.39
N PHE A 50 3.16 -27.68 6.63
CA PHE A 50 3.05 -28.53 7.80
C PHE A 50 3.77 -27.78 8.94
N ASN A 51 2.99 -27.47 9.98
CA ASN A 51 3.33 -26.65 11.16
C ASN A 51 3.24 -25.11 10.99
N LYS A 52 2.02 -24.63 11.28
CA LYS A 52 1.69 -23.35 11.94
C LYS A 52 1.59 -22.04 11.12
N ASN A 53 1.52 -22.02 9.79
CA ASN A 53 0.83 -20.94 9.03
C ASN A 53 0.81 -21.20 7.51
N PRO A 54 -0.05 -20.55 6.70
CA PRO A 54 -0.93 -21.32 5.82
C PRO A 54 -0.46 -21.30 4.37
N SER A 55 -0.91 -22.28 3.59
CA SER A 55 -0.97 -22.20 2.13
C SER A 55 -1.48 -20.81 1.70
N PRO A 56 -0.97 -20.19 0.63
CA PRO A 56 -1.61 -19.00 0.09
C PRO A 56 -3.07 -19.34 -0.18
N GLY A 57 -3.97 -18.47 0.25
CA GLY A 57 -5.39 -18.77 0.14
C GLY A 57 -5.90 -18.69 -1.29
N PHE A 58 -5.13 -18.11 -2.22
CA PHE A 58 -5.45 -18.09 -3.65
C PHE A 58 -4.80 -19.27 -4.40
N ARG A 59 -5.60 -19.95 -5.23
CA ARG A 59 -5.19 -21.12 -6.04
C ARG A 59 -5.14 -20.85 -7.54
N SER A 60 -5.65 -19.69 -7.97
CA SER A 60 -5.66 -19.27 -9.36
C SER A 60 -5.38 -17.79 -9.50
N ALA A 61 -5.00 -17.38 -10.71
CA ALA A 61 -4.87 -15.98 -11.09
C ALA A 61 -6.21 -15.23 -10.96
N GLU A 62 -7.32 -15.89 -11.24
CA GLU A 62 -8.66 -15.31 -11.12
C GLU A 62 -9.01 -14.98 -9.68
N GLU A 63 -8.76 -15.92 -8.76
CA GLU A 63 -9.00 -15.72 -7.33
C GLU A 63 -8.12 -14.60 -6.77
N LEU A 64 -6.84 -14.57 -7.18
CA LEU A 64 -5.91 -13.49 -6.82
C LEU A 64 -6.40 -12.12 -7.32
N LEU A 65 -6.85 -12.03 -8.57
CA LEU A 65 -7.38 -10.78 -9.12
C LEU A 65 -8.70 -10.37 -8.46
N HIS A 66 -9.56 -11.34 -8.14
CA HIS A 66 -10.77 -11.07 -7.38
C HIS A 66 -10.44 -10.45 -6.02
N TRP A 67 -9.47 -11.00 -5.30
CA TRP A 67 -9.00 -10.45 -4.03
C TRP A 67 -8.48 -9.03 -4.16
N ILE A 68 -7.67 -8.76 -5.18
CA ILE A 68 -7.17 -7.41 -5.47
C ILE A 68 -8.32 -6.45 -5.76
N ASN A 69 -9.33 -6.89 -6.51
CA ASN A 69 -10.53 -6.10 -6.80
C ASN A 69 -11.41 -5.84 -5.57
N THR A 70 -11.30 -6.65 -4.51
CA THR A 70 -11.98 -6.39 -3.21
C THR A 70 -11.24 -5.41 -2.31
N LEU A 71 -10.00 -5.04 -2.65
CA LEU A 71 -9.27 -4.01 -1.93
C LEU A 71 -9.94 -2.65 -2.17
N PRO A 72 -10.00 -1.77 -1.15
CA PRO A 72 -10.51 -0.43 -1.33
C PRO A 72 -9.69 0.26 -2.44
N PRO A 73 -10.34 0.87 -3.44
CA PRO A 73 -9.63 1.62 -4.46
C PRO A 73 -8.90 2.78 -3.79
N GLY A 74 -7.64 2.99 -4.17
CA GLY A 74 -6.89 4.16 -3.72
C GLY A 74 -7.46 5.47 -4.31
N PRO A 75 -7.05 6.63 -3.77
CA PRO A 75 -7.49 7.93 -4.21
C PRO A 75 -7.14 8.13 -5.68
N LYS A 76 -8.15 8.49 -6.48
CA LYS A 76 -7.99 8.64 -7.93
C LYS A 76 -7.33 9.98 -8.26
N TRP A 77 -6.47 9.97 -9.28
CA TRP A 77 -5.99 11.21 -9.88
C TRP A 77 -7.14 11.89 -10.60
N GLN A 78 -7.28 13.18 -10.34
CA GLN A 78 -8.21 14.07 -11.00
C GLN A 78 -7.43 15.17 -11.72
N SER A 79 -8.00 15.69 -12.80
CA SER A 79 -7.42 16.80 -13.54
C SER A 79 -8.48 17.81 -13.93
N MET A 80 -8.20 19.09 -13.77
CA MET A 80 -9.05 20.16 -14.26
C MET A 80 -8.23 21.32 -14.82
N ILE A 81 -8.83 22.10 -15.70
CA ILE A 81 -8.22 23.34 -16.18
C ILE A 81 -8.53 24.44 -15.16
N LEU A 82 -7.48 25.07 -14.64
CA LEU A 82 -7.57 26.20 -13.73
C LEU A 82 -7.79 27.48 -14.55
N GLU A 83 -8.95 28.09 -14.38
CA GLU A 83 -9.24 29.42 -14.88
C GLU A 83 -9.07 30.44 -13.75
N VAL A 84 -8.14 31.38 -13.92
CA VAL A 84 -7.90 32.45 -12.94
C VAL A 84 -8.47 33.74 -13.50
N GLU A 85 -9.49 34.27 -12.85
CA GLU A 85 -10.14 35.50 -13.26
C GLU A 85 -9.13 36.66 -13.31
N GLY A 86 -9.14 37.42 -14.40
CA GLY A 86 -8.19 38.52 -14.63
C GLY A 86 -6.83 38.12 -15.21
N TYR A 87 -6.54 36.83 -15.33
CA TYR A 87 -5.28 36.34 -15.92
C TYR A 87 -5.55 35.47 -17.15
N LYS A 88 -5.22 36.00 -18.33
CA LYS A 88 -5.22 35.21 -19.58
C LYS A 88 -3.90 34.46 -19.69
N THR A 89 -3.96 33.14 -19.56
CA THR A 89 -2.81 32.28 -19.83
C THR A 89 -2.77 31.97 -21.33
N VAL A 90 -1.57 31.89 -21.91
CA VAL A 90 -1.39 31.50 -23.31
C VAL A 90 -1.75 30.03 -23.50
N ASP A 91 -1.39 29.20 -22.51
CA ASP A 91 -1.69 27.78 -22.45
C ASP A 91 -2.59 27.48 -21.22
N PRO A 92 -3.46 26.45 -21.29
CA PRO A 92 -4.30 26.07 -20.17
C PRO A 92 -3.47 25.54 -18.99
N ILE A 93 -3.76 26.04 -17.78
CA ILE A 93 -3.14 25.52 -16.56
C ILE A 93 -3.86 24.23 -16.17
N LEU A 94 -3.20 23.08 -16.34
CA LEU A 94 -3.73 21.80 -15.90
C LEU A 94 -3.41 21.55 -14.43
N LEU A 95 -4.42 21.61 -13.57
CA LEU A 95 -4.32 21.16 -12.18
C LEU A 95 -4.53 19.66 -12.11
N ILE A 96 -3.50 18.93 -11.68
CA ILE A 96 -3.60 17.50 -11.37
C ILE A 96 -3.59 17.35 -9.86
N TRP A 97 -4.64 16.76 -9.29
CA TRP A 97 -4.84 16.67 -7.85
C TRP A 97 -5.51 15.36 -7.44
N ARG A 98 -5.56 15.09 -6.14
CA ARG A 98 -6.35 14.01 -5.54
C ARG A 98 -7.17 14.60 -4.41
N ASP A 99 -8.34 14.02 -4.16
CA ASP A 99 -9.15 14.41 -3.02
C ASP A 99 -8.36 14.22 -1.71
N GLY A 100 -8.19 15.30 -0.96
CA GLY A 100 -7.37 15.31 0.25
C GLY A 100 -7.94 14.41 1.36
N LEU A 101 -9.26 14.28 1.43
CA LEU A 101 -9.93 13.39 2.37
C LEU A 101 -9.71 11.93 1.95
N GLU A 102 -9.91 11.59 0.67
CA GLU A 102 -9.62 10.23 0.17
C GLU A 102 -8.15 9.83 0.36
N VAL A 103 -7.23 10.79 0.17
CA VAL A 103 -5.79 10.57 0.42
C VAL A 103 -5.52 10.31 1.89
N ALA A 104 -6.12 11.10 2.79
CA ALA A 104 -5.98 10.89 4.22
C ALA A 104 -6.56 9.52 4.60
N GLU A 105 -7.81 9.22 4.25
CA GLU A 105 -8.46 7.94 4.53
C GLU A 105 -7.67 6.75 3.98
N SER A 106 -7.12 6.86 2.77
CA SER A 106 -6.26 5.82 2.19
C SER A 106 -4.93 5.68 2.91
N LEU A 107 -4.34 6.78 3.39
CA LEU A 107 -3.07 6.75 4.12
C LEU A 107 -3.26 6.15 5.52
N PHE A 108 -4.32 6.55 6.22
CA PHE A 108 -4.68 6.00 7.53
C PHE A 108 -5.24 4.58 7.44
N GLY A 109 -5.83 4.21 6.31
CA GLY A 109 -6.27 2.86 6.00
C GLY A 109 -5.15 1.94 5.52
N ASP A 110 -3.98 2.48 5.14
CA ASP A 110 -2.83 1.67 4.76
C ASP A 110 -2.15 1.12 6.02
N PRO A 111 -2.21 -0.20 6.20
CA PRO A 111 -1.81 -0.80 7.46
C PRO A 111 -0.29 -0.94 7.60
N ILE A 112 0.51 -0.58 6.58
CA ILE A 112 1.95 -0.27 6.73
C ILE A 112 2.15 0.82 7.79
N PHE A 113 1.21 1.78 7.86
CA PHE A 113 1.25 2.84 8.85
C PHE A 113 0.60 2.42 10.17
N GLY A 114 -0.27 1.40 10.17
CA GLY A 114 -1.02 0.93 11.35
C GLY A 114 -0.17 0.73 12.60
N ALA A 115 0.97 0.04 12.49
CA ALA A 115 1.87 -0.21 13.63
C ALA A 115 2.70 1.02 14.06
N HIS A 116 2.65 2.10 13.29
CA HIS A 116 3.50 3.28 13.44
C HIS A 116 2.70 4.57 13.65
N MET A 117 1.37 4.51 13.54
CA MET A 117 0.47 5.61 13.86
C MET A 117 0.25 5.65 15.37
N ARG A 118 0.61 6.77 15.99
CA ARG A 118 0.28 7.04 17.40
C ARG A 118 -0.72 8.18 17.43
N PHE A 119 -1.93 7.88 17.89
CA PHE A 119 -2.98 8.89 18.07
C PHE A 119 -2.97 9.49 19.48
N ASP A 120 -2.19 8.90 20.38
CA ASP A 120 -2.00 9.43 21.73
C ASP A 120 -0.93 10.54 21.73
N PRO A 121 -1.14 11.61 22.51
CA PRO A 121 -0.14 12.66 22.69
C PRO A 121 1.14 12.06 23.29
N LEU A 122 2.26 12.27 22.60
CA LEU A 122 3.57 11.81 23.07
C LEU A 122 4.10 12.75 24.14
N HIS A 123 4.40 12.20 25.32
CA HIS A 123 5.10 12.93 26.38
C HIS A 123 6.61 12.76 26.19
N ILE A 124 7.28 13.81 25.69
CA ILE A 124 8.73 13.83 25.52
C ILE A 124 9.33 14.76 26.56
N ASN A 125 10.21 14.22 27.41
CA ASN A 125 10.98 15.00 28.37
C ASN A 125 12.27 15.49 27.69
N GLY A 126 12.26 16.70 27.15
CA GLY A 126 13.43 17.36 26.56
C GLY A 126 14.20 18.23 27.56
N ALA A 127 15.40 18.68 27.18
CA ALA A 127 16.23 19.59 27.98
C ALA A 127 15.57 20.98 28.17
N SER A 128 14.67 21.36 27.26
CA SER A 128 13.90 22.60 27.19
C SER A 128 12.55 22.55 27.94
N GLY A 129 12.16 21.40 28.48
CA GLY A 129 10.86 21.20 29.12
C GLY A 129 9.93 20.26 28.36
N ARG A 130 8.61 20.36 28.63
CA ARG A 130 7.59 19.47 28.05
C ARG A 130 7.36 19.79 26.57
N GLU A 131 7.48 18.78 25.72
CA GLU A 131 7.14 18.88 24.30
C GLU A 131 6.05 17.86 23.95
N TYR A 132 4.99 18.33 23.29
CA TYR A 132 3.94 17.50 22.71
C TYR A 132 4.20 17.40 21.20
N GLY A 133 4.39 16.18 20.69
CA GLY A 133 4.69 15.93 19.27
C GLY A 133 3.49 15.40 18.48
N GLU A 134 3.52 15.56 17.15
CA GLU A 134 2.50 15.06 16.22
C GLU A 134 2.45 13.52 16.12
N TRP A 135 1.32 13.05 15.57
CA TRP A 135 0.90 11.65 15.37
C TRP A 135 1.86 10.78 14.54
N PHE A 136 2.79 11.41 13.83
CA PHE A 136 3.84 10.76 13.05
C PHE A 136 5.20 11.25 13.55
N SER A 137 5.96 10.41 14.25
CA SER A 137 7.33 10.81 14.59
C SER A 137 8.09 11.08 13.28
N ALA A 138 8.66 12.29 13.13
CA ALA A 138 9.38 12.71 11.93
C ALA A 138 10.44 11.67 11.50
N MET A 139 10.97 10.92 12.45
CA MET A 139 11.91 9.83 12.23
C MET A 139 11.35 8.66 11.39
N GLN A 140 10.07 8.30 11.57
CA GLN A 140 9.45 7.22 10.80
C GLN A 140 9.02 7.72 9.41
N ALA A 141 8.48 8.95 9.30
CA ALA A 141 8.22 9.59 8.02
C ALA A 141 9.51 9.67 7.19
N HIS A 142 10.62 10.09 7.81
CA HIS A 142 11.93 10.13 7.18
C HIS A 142 12.41 8.74 6.72
N LYS A 143 12.24 7.69 7.54
CA LYS A 143 12.60 6.31 7.13
C LYS A 143 11.78 5.83 5.92
N ILE A 144 10.48 6.13 5.91
CA ILE A 144 9.59 5.79 4.78
C ILE A 144 10.00 6.57 3.53
N GLN A 145 10.22 7.87 3.65
CA GLN A 145 10.65 8.74 2.56
C GLN A 145 11.97 8.26 1.96
N VAL A 146 12.99 8.03 2.80
CA VAL A 146 14.30 7.52 2.35
C VAL A 146 14.21 6.11 1.77
N GLY A 147 13.32 5.25 2.29
CA GLY A 147 13.08 3.90 1.76
C GLY A 147 12.36 3.91 0.41
N TRP A 148 11.39 4.82 0.21
CA TRP A 148 10.65 4.99 -1.03
C TRP A 148 11.55 5.41 -2.19
N PHE A 149 12.45 6.39 -1.96
CA PHE A 149 13.38 6.84 -3.00
C PHE A 149 14.42 5.78 -3.39
N LYS A 150 14.73 4.82 -2.52
CA LYS A 150 15.68 3.73 -2.81
C LYS A 150 15.08 2.59 -3.63
N ASN A 151 13.75 2.47 -3.66
CA ASN A 151 13.04 1.35 -4.28
C ASN A 151 12.28 1.74 -5.57
N GLN A 152 12.45 2.96 -6.08
CA GLN A 152 11.92 3.31 -7.40
C GLN A 152 12.86 2.80 -8.50
N PRO A 153 12.35 2.10 -9.53
CA PRO A 153 13.05 2.01 -10.81
C PRO A 153 13.30 3.44 -11.31
N ASN A 154 14.50 3.71 -11.82
CA ASN A 154 14.82 5.01 -12.41
C ASN A 154 13.89 5.27 -13.61
N TYR A 155 12.80 5.99 -13.39
CA TYR A 155 11.85 6.42 -14.43
C TYR A 155 12.24 7.74 -15.10
N PHE A 156 13.45 8.25 -14.81
CA PHE A 156 14.03 9.39 -15.51
C PHE A 156 15.38 8.98 -16.10
N ASN A 157 15.32 8.42 -17.30
CA ASN A 157 16.33 8.49 -18.35
C ASN A 157 15.60 8.56 -19.69
#